data_AF-A0A6C0DGG3-F1
#
_entry.id   AF-A0A6C0DGG3-F1
#
_cell.length_a   1.000
_cell.length_b   1.000
_cell.length_c   1.000
_cell.angle_alpha   90.00
_cell.angle_beta   90.00
_cell.angle_gamma   90.00
#
_symmetry.space_group_name_H-M   'P 1'
#
loop_
_entity.id
_entity.type
_entity.pdbx_description
1 polymer ?
#
loop_
_entity_poly.entity_id
_entity_poly.type
_entity_poly.pdbx_seq_one_letter_code
_entity_poly.pdbx_strand_id
1 'polypeptide(L)' 'MKNVFTYESTQVHSDLMNGSRRVKTSRVSIRGSKGFKEVSIQTNGRRKTSKKKLSKNEMECIRKCQFIPGLFRSCERCLA' A
#
# COMPACT_ATOMS: atom_id res chain seq x y z
N MET A 1 17.82 -1.96 -24.56
CA MET A 1 17.35 -1.57 -23.21
C MET A 1 16.54 -2.72 -22.63
N LYS A 2 16.84 -3.20 -21.41
CA LYS A 2 15.94 -4.16 -20.74
C LYS A 2 14.70 -3.38 -20.30
N ASN A 3 13.50 -3.77 -20.76
CA ASN A 3 12.25 -3.22 -20.25
C ASN A 3 12.10 -3.62 -18.78
N VAL A 4 12.31 -2.66 -17.88
CA VAL A 4 12.14 -2.86 -16.44
C VAL A 4 10.68 -2.58 -16.11
N PHE A 5 9.95 -3.62 -15.69
CA PHE A 5 8.57 -3.45 -15.22
C PHE A 5 8.53 -2.46 -14.06
N THR A 6 7.75 -1.40 -14.22
CA THR A 6 7.52 -0.37 -13.22
C THR A 6 6.03 -0.25 -12.99
N TYR A 7 5.62 -0.21 -11.72
CA TYR A 7 4.22 -0.07 -11.34
C TYR A 7 4.14 0.81 -10.10
N GLU A 8 3.27 1.81 -10.13
CA GLU A 8 2.96 2.66 -8.99
C GLU A 8 1.44 2.77 -8.88
N SER A 9 0.91 2.59 -7.68
CA SER A 9 -0.50 2.77 -7.39
C SER A 9 -0.64 3.38 -6.00
N THR A 10 -1.42 4.46 -5.92
CA THR A 10 -1.72 5.13 -4.65
C THR A 10 -3.22 5.31 -4.54
N GLN A 11 -3.78 4.83 -3.45
CA GLN A 11 -5.18 5.01 -3.09
C GLN A 11 -5.26 5.80 -1.79
N VAL A 12 -6.04 6.87 -1.80
CA VAL A 12 -6.28 7.70 -0.61
C VAL A 12 -7.77 7.63 -0.28
N HIS A 13 -8.06 7.38 0.99
CA HIS A 13 -9.41 7.38 1.54
C HIS A 13 -9.42 8.24 2.80
N SER A 14 -10.47 9.02 3.00
CA SER A 14 -10.60 9.88 4.18
C SER A 14 -11.99 9.77 4.78
N ASP A 15 -12.01 9.58 6.10
CA ASP A 15 -13.22 9.39 6.88
C ASP A 15 -13.22 10.30 8.10
N LEU A 16 -14.41 10.52 8.67
CA LEU A 16 -14.58 11.12 9.98
C LEU A 16 -14.75 9.99 11.00
N MET A 17 -13.81 9.87 11.94
CA MET A 17 -13.90 8.94 13.07
C MET A 17 -13.83 9.72 14.37
N ASN A 18 -14.82 9.57 15.25
CA ASN A 18 -14.89 10.23 16.55
C ASN A 18 -14.69 11.76 16.47
N GLY A 19 -15.30 12.40 15.46
CA GLY A 19 -15.17 13.84 15.20
C GLY A 19 -13.81 14.29 14.63
N SER A 20 -12.86 13.36 14.44
CA SER A 20 -11.53 13.64 13.88
C SER A 20 -11.39 13.11 12.45
N ARG A 21 -10.77 13.91 11.57
CA ARG A 21 -10.45 13.47 10.20
C ARG A 21 -9.34 12.42 10.25
N ARG A 22 -9.63 11.25 9.70
CA ARG A 22 -8.67 10.16 9.47
C ARG A 22 -8.41 10.05 7.98
N VAL A 23 -7.16 10.13 7.55
CA VAL A 23 -6.75 9.92 6.15
C VAL A 23 -5.90 8.67 6.08
N LYS A 24 -6.33 7.70 5.27
CA LYS A 24 -5.60 6.46 5.00
C LYS A 24 -5.08 6.47 3.57
N THR A 25 -3.78 6.30 3.41
CA THR A 25 -3.11 6.20 2.12
C THR A 25 -2.52 4.80 1.98
N SER A 26 -2.92 4.07 0.95
CA SER A 26 -2.37 2.76 0.60
C SER A 26 -1.56 2.91 -0.68
N ARG A 27 -0.32 2.41 -0.70
CA ARG A 27 0.59 2.55 -1.83
C ARG A 27 1.22 1.22 -2.20
N VAL A 28 1.34 0.98 -3.51
CA VAL A 28 2.16 -0.09 -4.09
C VAL A 28 3.19 0.52 -5.01
N SER A 29 4.45 0.11 -4.87
CA SER A 29 5.54 0.46 -5.78
C SER A 29 6.29 -0.79 -6.21
N ILE A 30 6.53 -0.96 -7.51
CA ILE A 30 7.37 -2.02 -8.07
C ILE A 30 8.35 -1.41 -9.05
N ARG A 31 9.63 -1.75 -8.89
CA ARG A 31 10.69 -1.43 -9.84
C ARG A 31 11.52 -2.68 -10.09
N GLY A 32 11.33 -3.29 -11.25
CA GLY A 32 11.98 -4.53 -11.64
C GLY A 32 11.56 -5.72 -10.78
N SER A 33 12.48 -6.23 -9.97
CA SER A 33 12.29 -7.39 -9.08
C SER A 33 11.99 -7.01 -7.63
N LYS A 34 11.93 -5.71 -7.32
CA LYS A 34 11.67 -5.20 -5.97
C LYS A 34 10.31 -4.50 -5.94
N GLY A 35 9.46 -4.91 -5.01
CA GLY A 35 8.15 -4.32 -4.79
C GLY A 35 7.86 -4.07 -3.31
N PHE A 36 7.14 -3.00 -3.01
CA PHE A 36 6.70 -2.63 -1.67
C PHE A 36 5.23 -2.28 -1.66
N LYS A 37 4.58 -2.59 -0.54
CA LYS A 37 3.26 -2.11 -0.16
C LYS A 37 3.38 -1.32 1.13
N GLU A 38 2.64 -0.23 1.21
CA GLU A 38 2.67 0.69 2.34
C GLU A 38 1.26 1.13 2.69
N VAL A 39 0.99 1.26 3.99
CA VAL A 39 -0.20 1.94 4.51
C VAL A 39 0.28 3.07 5.41
N SER A 40 -0.24 4.26 5.20
CA SER A 40 -0.10 5.41 6.08
C SER A 40 -1.46 5.82 6.63
N ILE A 41 -1.56 6.05 7.94
CA ILE A 41 -2.76 6.60 8.57
C ILE A 41 -2.37 7.93 9.20
N GLN A 42 -3.07 8.99 8.83
CA GLN A 42 -2.94 10.32 9.42
C GLN A 42 -4.21 10.67 10.19
N THR A 43 -4.05 11.04 11.46
CA THR A 43 -5.14 11.49 12.34
C THR A 43 -4.62 12.67 13.16
N ASN A 44 -5.36 13.78 13.18
CA ASN A 44 -5.02 14.98 13.98
C ASN A 44 -3.55 15.42 13.79
N GLY A 45 -3.09 15.46 12.54
CA GLY A 45 -1.72 15.84 12.17
C GLY A 45 -0.66 14.76 12.40
N ARG A 46 -0.93 13.71 13.18
CA ARG A 46 0.02 12.61 13.43
C ARG A 46 -0.09 11.55 12.34
N ARG A 47 1.05 11.10 11.80
CA ARG A 47 1.13 10.05 10.77
C ARG A 47 1.83 8.82 11.31
N LYS A 48 1.21 7.65 11.14
CA LYS A 48 1.87 6.34 11.31
C LYS A 48 1.94 5.63 9.96
N THR A 49 3.06 4.99 9.68
CA THR A 49 3.32 4.31 8.40
C THR A 49 3.82 2.89 8.63
N SER A 50 3.28 1.92 7.91
CA SER A 50 3.78 0.55 7.87
C SER A 50 4.07 0.15 6.43
N LYS A 51 5.29 -0.28 6.17
CA LYS A 51 5.80 -0.66 4.86
C LYS A 51 6.27 -2.11 4.89
N LYS A 52 5.85 -2.90 3.90
CA LYS A 52 6.26 -4.30 3.73
C LYS A 52 6.67 -4.58 2.29
N LYS A 53 7.56 -5.56 2.12
CA LYS A 53 7.95 -6.06 0.80
C LYS A 53 6.79 -6.84 0.20
N LEU A 54 6.60 -6.72 -1.11
CA LEU A 54 5.74 -7.63 -1.88
C LEU A 54 6.45 -8.97 -2.05
N SER A 55 5.70 -10.05 -1.86
CA SER A 55 6.11 -11.39 -2.28
C SER A 55 6.17 -11.49 -3.81
N LYS A 56 6.86 -12.52 -4.31
CA LYS A 56 6.91 -12.80 -5.76
C LYS A 56 5.51 -13.01 -6.33
N ASN A 57 4.67 -13.77 -5.63
CA ASN A 57 3.30 -14.05 -6.04
C ASN A 57 2.46 -12.77 -6.12
N GLU A 58 2.55 -11.88 -5.13
CA GLU A 58 1.83 -10.59 -5.18
C GLU A 58 2.31 -9.73 -6.36
N MET A 59 3.62 -9.69 -6.64
CA MET A 59 4.15 -8.97 -7.81
C MET A 59 3.65 -9.58 -9.13
N GLU A 60 3.52 -10.90 -9.23
CA GLU A 60 2.97 -11.57 -10.41
C GLU A 60 1.47 -11.29 -10.60
N CYS A 61 0.68 -11.32 -9.52
CA CYS A 61 -0.72 -10.93 -9.59
C CYS A 61 -0.88 -9.49 -10.06
N ILE A 62 -0.06 -8.55 -9.56
CA ILE A 62 -0.07 -7.14 -10.02
C ILE A 62 0.27 -7.04 -11.51
N ARG A 63 1.29 -7.78 -11.98
CA ARG A 63 1.65 -7.83 -13.42
C ARG A 63 0.51 -8.34 -14.30
N LYS A 64 -0.32 -9.24 -13.77
CA LYS A 64 -1.49 -9.82 -14.45
C LYS A 64 -2.77 -9.01 -14.22
N CYS A 65 -2.69 -7.83 -13.58
CA CYS A 65 -3.85 -7.02 -13.20
C CYS A 65 -4.89 -7.78 -12.37
N GLN A 66 -4.44 -8.73 -11.55
CA GLN A 66 -5.31 -9.56 -10.71
C GLN A 66 -5.56 -8.91 -9.35
N PHE A 67 -6.77 -9.08 -8.84
CA PHE A 67 -7.12 -8.70 -7.49
C PHE A 67 -6.34 -9.53 -6.46
N ILE A 68 -5.79 -8.86 -5.45
CA ILE A 68 -5.08 -9.50 -4.34
C ILE A 68 -5.86 -9.26 -3.04
N PRO A 69 -6.58 -10.26 -2.52
CA PRO A 69 -7.38 -10.11 -1.32
C PRO A 69 -6.48 -9.78 -0.12
N GLY A 70 -6.83 -8.71 0.60
CA GLY A 70 -6.15 -8.35 1.83
C GLY A 70 -4.69 -7.93 1.67
N LEU A 71 -4.28 -7.44 0.48
CA LEU A 71 -2.91 -7.00 0.18
C LEU A 71 -2.29 -6.18 1.33
N PHE A 72 -3.05 -5.25 1.90
CA PHE A 72 -2.59 -4.32 2.93
C PHE A 72 -2.88 -4.74 4.38
N ARG A 73 -3.59 -5.85 4.64
CA ARG A 73 -4.02 -6.26 6.00
C ARG A 73 -2.85 -6.38 6.97
N SER A 74 -1.71 -6.88 6.51
CA SER A 74 -0.53 -7.05 7.36
C SER A 74 0.19 -5.74 7.67
N CYS A 75 0.00 -4.69 6.87
CA CYS A 75 0.47 -3.33 7.18
C CYS A 75 -0.48 -2.65 8.17
N GLU A 76 -1.78 -2.83 7.99
CA GLU A 76 -2.82 -2.29 8.89
C GLU A 76 -2.70 -2.83 10.31
N ARG A 77 -2.45 -4.14 10.48
CA ARG A 77 -2.22 -4.74 11.80
C ARG A 77 -1.03 -4.14 12.55
N CYS A 78 -0.01 -3.62 11.86
CA CYS A 78 1.13 -2.97 12.49
C CYS A 78 0.85 -1.52 12.92
N LEU A 79 -0.32 -0.98 12.55
CA LEU A 79 -0.74 0.39 12.84
C LEU A 79 -1.91 0.47 13.81
N ALA A 80 -2.55 -0.68 14.09
CA ALA A 80 -3.60 -0.86 15.08
C ALA A 80 -3.06 -0.67 16.50
#